data_AF-A0A7Y6NH34-F1
#
_entry.id   AF-A0A7Y6NH34-F1
#
_cell.length_a   1.000
_cell.length_b   1.000
_cell.length_c   1.000
_cell.angle_alpha   90.00
_cell.angle_beta   90.00
_cell.angle_gamma   90.00
#
_symmetry.space_group_name_H-M   'P 1'
#
loop_
_entity.id
_entity.type
_entity.pdbx_description
1 polymer ?
#
loop_
_entity_poly.entity_id
_entity_poly.type
_entity_poly.pdbx_seq_one_letter_code
_entity_poly.pdbx_strand_id
1 'polypeptide(L)'
;MATPIPVDELLANLKALTNDDLTAATLEGNGLFDQMMRATTTHLATQLEKGRITGSDYATVYLGAMQATMQNAVQYLLSRDQSYAQALQLAAQIEATQAQVKLAEQDLVLKQTEQQIQLVNLDIQRQQLEIAKADLLLKQAQLPLAQAQTAQATAQVELIKAQTADVAAKTPLEAALLNSQKAQTDAATGKVSHDVSLVDAQVSQSNAQTQVLNGQVALNAQQTALMKEKVETERGQTLNTRTDGSQIAGIVASQKALQTQQIAAFKSDAKQKGAKILMDTWVTRKTVDDGVAVPSNIDTDSINVVMQNLFADAGLQ
;
A
#
# COMPACT_ATOMS: atom_id res chain seq x y z
N MET A 1 -69.57 -32.81 -40.85
CA MET A 1 -70.22 -33.95 -40.17
C MET A 1 -71.53 -34.19 -40.86
N ALA A 2 -71.66 -35.32 -41.56
CA ALA A 2 -72.93 -35.72 -42.15
C ALA A 2 -73.87 -36.13 -41.00
N THR A 3 -75.09 -35.62 -41.02
CA THR A 3 -76.12 -36.01 -40.04
C THR A 3 -76.34 -37.52 -40.13
N PRO A 4 -76.31 -38.27 -39.00
CA PRO A 4 -76.58 -39.70 -39.02
C PRO A 4 -77.95 -39.95 -39.65
N ILE A 5 -78.03 -40.92 -40.56
CA ILE A 5 -79.31 -41.37 -41.09
C ILE A 5 -80.04 -42.10 -39.95
N PRO A 6 -81.26 -41.70 -39.57
CA PRO A 6 -81.99 -42.31 -38.47
C PRO A 6 -82.52 -43.68 -38.89
N VAL A 7 -81.76 -44.73 -38.56
CA VAL A 7 -82.10 -46.13 -38.88
C VAL A 7 -83.35 -46.58 -38.11
N ASP A 8 -83.56 -46.07 -36.90
CA ASP A 8 -84.74 -46.35 -36.08
C ASP A 8 -86.05 -45.91 -36.76
N GLU A 9 -86.04 -44.78 -37.47
CA GLU A 9 -87.22 -44.28 -38.20
C GLU A 9 -87.53 -45.13 -39.44
N LEU A 10 -86.49 -45.68 -40.08
CA LEU A 10 -86.65 -46.59 -41.22
C LEU A 10 -87.26 -47.92 -40.78
N LEU A 11 -86.85 -48.45 -39.62
CA LEU A 11 -87.31 -49.72 -39.09
C LEU A 11 -88.70 -49.66 -38.42
N ALA A 12 -89.12 -48.49 -37.92
CA ALA A 12 -90.40 -48.32 -37.23
C ALA A 12 -91.65 -48.66 -38.07
N ASN A 13 -91.54 -48.60 -39.41
CA ASN A 13 -92.65 -48.88 -40.32
C ASN A 13 -92.67 -50.32 -40.87
N LEU A 14 -91.77 -51.19 -40.41
CA LEU A 14 -91.59 -52.55 -40.92
C LEU A 14 -92.09 -53.60 -39.91
N LYS A 15 -93.13 -54.35 -40.26
CA LYS A 15 -93.72 -55.42 -39.43
C LYS A 15 -93.30 -56.80 -39.93
N ALA A 16 -92.84 -57.66 -39.03
CA ALA A 16 -92.53 -59.06 -39.33
C ALA A 16 -93.78 -59.87 -39.69
N LEU A 17 -93.66 -60.82 -40.64
CA LEU A 17 -94.74 -61.73 -41.01
C LEU A 17 -95.09 -62.70 -39.88
N THR A 18 -96.37 -63.03 -39.74
CA THR A 18 -96.85 -64.18 -38.96
C THR A 18 -97.77 -65.07 -39.79
N ASN A 19 -98.03 -66.29 -39.32
CA ASN A 19 -98.96 -67.21 -39.99
C ASN A 19 -100.37 -66.62 -40.15
N ASP A 20 -100.76 -65.71 -39.24
CA ASP A 20 -102.04 -65.01 -39.27
C ASP A 20 -102.17 -64.05 -40.47
N ASP A 21 -101.04 -63.63 -41.08
CA ASP A 21 -101.06 -62.81 -42.30
C ASP A 21 -101.47 -63.63 -43.54
N LEU A 22 -101.32 -64.96 -43.51
CA LEU A 22 -101.71 -65.86 -44.60
C LEU A 22 -103.19 -66.21 -44.50
N THR A 23 -103.62 -66.81 -43.40
CA THR A 23 -105.01 -67.20 -43.17
C THR A 23 -105.29 -67.30 -41.68
N ALA A 24 -106.51 -66.99 -41.26
CA ALA A 24 -107.01 -67.25 -39.92
C ALA A 24 -107.63 -68.66 -39.78
N ALA A 25 -107.46 -69.53 -40.78
CA ALA A 25 -108.06 -70.88 -40.85
C ALA A 25 -109.59 -70.89 -40.64
N THR A 26 -110.26 -69.78 -40.98
CA THR A 26 -111.71 -69.58 -40.83
C THR A 26 -112.28 -68.94 -42.08
N LEU A 27 -113.59 -69.13 -42.33
CA LEU A 27 -114.28 -68.55 -43.49
C LEU A 27 -114.36 -67.00 -43.46
N GLU A 28 -114.24 -66.40 -42.26
CA GLU A 28 -114.26 -64.95 -42.05
C GLU A 28 -112.87 -64.38 -41.69
N GLY A 29 -111.81 -65.13 -41.99
CA GLY A 29 -110.46 -64.69 -41.67
C GLY A 29 -110.05 -63.37 -42.36
N ASN A 30 -109.06 -62.70 -41.75
CA ASN A 30 -108.47 -61.45 -42.22
C ASN A 30 -107.11 -61.64 -42.91
N GLY A 31 -106.63 -62.88 -43.04
CA GLY A 31 -105.40 -63.17 -43.77
C GLY A 31 -105.55 -62.87 -45.27
N LEU A 32 -104.42 -62.70 -45.95
CA LEU A 32 -104.42 -62.35 -47.37
C LEU A 32 -105.12 -63.41 -48.23
N PHE A 33 -104.94 -64.69 -47.90
CA PHE A 33 -105.65 -65.78 -48.57
C PHE A 33 -107.16 -65.69 -48.33
N ASP A 34 -107.59 -65.43 -47.09
CA ASP A 34 -109.01 -65.34 -46.73
C ASP A 34 -109.69 -64.19 -47.48
N GLN A 35 -109.03 -63.03 -47.56
CA GLN A 35 -109.54 -61.86 -48.28
C GLN A 35 -109.65 -62.11 -49.78
N MET A 36 -108.60 -62.68 -50.40
CA MET A 36 -108.61 -63.00 -51.83
C MET A 36 -109.61 -64.11 -52.17
N MET A 37 -109.75 -65.12 -51.29
CA MET A 37 -110.66 -66.25 -51.50
C MET A 37 -112.12 -65.82 -51.35
N ARG A 38 -112.42 -64.92 -50.42
CA ARG A 38 -113.74 -64.32 -50.25
C ARG A 38 -114.15 -63.49 -51.47
N ALA A 39 -113.24 -62.67 -52.01
CA ALA A 39 -113.51 -61.93 -53.25
C ALA A 39 -113.77 -62.88 -54.43
N THR A 40 -112.92 -63.89 -54.59
CA THR A 40 -113.02 -64.89 -55.67
C THR A 40 -114.32 -65.69 -55.59
N THR A 41 -114.68 -66.17 -54.39
CA THR A 41 -115.90 -66.95 -54.17
C THR A 41 -117.16 -66.11 -54.42
N THR A 42 -117.14 -64.83 -54.04
CA THR A 42 -118.24 -63.89 -54.32
C THR A 42 -118.45 -63.70 -55.83
N HIS A 43 -117.36 -63.56 -56.60
CA HIS A 43 -117.44 -63.47 -58.05
C HIS A 43 -117.98 -64.76 -58.69
N LEU A 44 -117.53 -65.93 -58.23
CA LEU A 44 -117.98 -67.23 -58.73
C LEU A 44 -119.46 -67.48 -58.43
N ALA A 45 -119.90 -67.20 -57.19
CA ALA A 45 -121.30 -67.30 -56.79
C ALA A 45 -122.19 -66.43 -57.69
N THR A 46 -121.77 -65.19 -57.97
CA THR A 46 -122.49 -64.28 -58.88
C THR A 46 -122.59 -64.82 -60.31
N GLN A 47 -121.56 -65.53 -60.82
CA GLN A 47 -121.64 -66.12 -62.17
C GLN A 47 -122.55 -67.35 -62.22
N LEU A 48 -122.61 -68.14 -61.14
CA LEU A 48 -123.51 -69.28 -61.01
C LEU A 48 -124.98 -68.84 -60.96
N GLU A 49 -125.30 -67.81 -60.15
CA GLU A 49 -126.64 -67.22 -60.08
C GLU A 49 -127.11 -66.66 -61.43
N LYS A 50 -126.19 -66.12 -62.23
CA LYS A 50 -126.46 -65.62 -63.59
C LYS A 50 -126.54 -66.73 -64.65
N GLY A 51 -126.42 -68.00 -64.26
CA GLY A 51 -126.54 -69.16 -65.15
C GLY A 51 -125.40 -69.31 -66.17
N ARG A 52 -124.26 -68.65 -65.96
CA ARG A 52 -123.13 -68.63 -66.92
C ARG A 52 -122.18 -69.82 -66.76
N ILE A 53 -122.22 -70.49 -65.61
CA ILE A 53 -121.42 -71.68 -65.28
C ILE A 53 -122.34 -72.74 -64.71
N THR A 54 -122.14 -74.01 -65.06
CA THR A 54 -122.94 -75.12 -64.52
C THR A 54 -122.40 -75.58 -63.15
N GLY A 55 -123.18 -76.33 -62.38
CA GLY A 55 -122.73 -76.84 -61.08
C GLY A 55 -121.48 -77.72 -61.15
N SER A 56 -121.28 -78.45 -62.26
CA SER A 56 -120.07 -79.23 -62.52
C SER A 56 -118.86 -78.35 -62.86
N ASP A 57 -119.07 -77.26 -63.61
CA ASP A 57 -118.01 -76.31 -63.97
C ASP A 57 -117.62 -75.43 -62.78
N TYR A 58 -118.56 -75.13 -61.88
CA TYR A 58 -118.33 -74.34 -60.68
C TYR A 58 -117.24 -74.94 -59.79
N ALA A 59 -117.30 -76.25 -59.53
CA ALA A 59 -116.30 -76.94 -58.71
C ALA A 59 -114.89 -76.89 -59.34
N THR A 60 -114.81 -77.02 -60.66
CA THR A 60 -113.55 -76.98 -61.41
C THR A 60 -112.93 -75.58 -61.38
N VAL A 61 -113.73 -74.54 -61.64
CA VAL A 61 -113.26 -73.14 -61.60
C VAL A 61 -112.93 -72.71 -60.18
N TYR A 62 -113.72 -73.13 -59.18
CA TYR A 62 -113.44 -72.87 -57.76
C TYR A 62 -112.11 -73.47 -57.32
N LEU A 63 -111.84 -74.73 -57.66
CA LEU A 63 -110.56 -75.37 -57.33
C LEU A 63 -109.38 -74.63 -57.98
N GLY A 64 -109.48 -74.28 -59.27
CA GLY A 64 -108.43 -73.53 -59.96
C GLY A 64 -108.21 -72.13 -59.38
N ALA A 65 -109.29 -71.42 -59.03
CA ALA A 65 -109.20 -70.10 -58.45
C ALA A 65 -108.71 -70.11 -56.99
N MET A 66 -109.04 -71.16 -56.23
CA MET A 66 -108.49 -71.40 -54.89
C MET A 66 -106.98 -71.67 -54.95
N GLN A 67 -106.55 -72.54 -55.88
CA GLN A 67 -105.12 -72.81 -56.09
C GLN A 67 -104.36 -71.55 -56.51
N ALA A 68 -104.90 -70.76 -57.44
CA ALA A 68 -104.29 -69.50 -57.89
C ALA A 68 -104.24 -68.44 -56.77
N THR A 69 -105.30 -68.33 -55.97
CA THR A 69 -105.37 -67.41 -54.83
C THR A 69 -104.36 -67.79 -53.75
N MET A 70 -104.21 -69.09 -53.46
CA MET A 70 -103.21 -69.57 -52.51
C MET A 70 -101.78 -69.28 -52.99
N GLN A 71 -101.50 -69.57 -54.27
CA GLN A 71 -100.19 -69.28 -54.86
C GLN A 71 -99.86 -67.78 -54.82
N ASN A 72 -100.81 -66.92 -55.19
CA ASN A 72 -100.60 -65.46 -55.18
C ASN A 72 -100.46 -64.90 -53.75
N ALA A 73 -101.23 -65.39 -52.79
CA ALA A 73 -101.13 -64.96 -51.39
C ALA A 73 -99.78 -65.34 -50.78
N VAL A 74 -99.32 -66.58 -51.00
CA VAL A 74 -97.98 -67.02 -50.56
C VAL A 74 -96.89 -66.22 -51.25
N GLN A 75 -97.01 -65.96 -52.56
CA GLN A 75 -96.04 -65.18 -53.32
C GLN A 75 -95.93 -63.73 -52.84
N TYR A 76 -97.05 -63.07 -52.53
CA TYR A 76 -97.06 -61.71 -51.98
C TYR A 76 -96.45 -61.66 -50.58
N LEU A 77 -96.79 -62.61 -49.72
CA LEU A 77 -96.21 -62.72 -48.38
C LEU A 77 -94.70 -62.97 -48.43
N LEU A 78 -94.25 -63.87 -49.30
CA LEU A 78 -92.82 -64.10 -49.53
C LEU A 78 -92.11 -62.85 -50.06
N SER A 79 -92.73 -62.11 -50.99
CA SER A 79 -92.19 -60.85 -51.50
C SER A 79 -92.11 -59.76 -50.41
N ARG A 80 -93.09 -59.72 -49.50
CA ARG A 80 -93.10 -58.79 -48.36
C ARG A 80 -92.01 -59.13 -47.36
N ASP A 81 -91.83 -60.42 -47.04
CA ASP A 81 -90.77 -60.90 -46.15
C ASP A 81 -89.38 -60.67 -46.73
N GLN A 82 -89.19 -60.92 -48.03
CA GLN A 82 -87.96 -60.61 -48.74
C GLN A 82 -87.64 -59.11 -48.69
N SER A 83 -88.65 -58.25 -48.84
CA SER A 83 -88.48 -56.79 -48.73
C SER A 83 -88.13 -56.36 -47.30
N TYR A 84 -88.72 -57.01 -46.29
CA TYR A 84 -88.39 -56.78 -44.88
C TYR A 84 -86.94 -57.17 -44.57
N ALA A 85 -86.50 -58.35 -44.99
CA ALA A 85 -85.13 -58.81 -44.81
C ALA A 85 -84.12 -57.91 -45.53
N GLN A 86 -84.44 -57.44 -46.75
CA GLN A 86 -83.61 -56.47 -47.47
C GLN A 86 -83.50 -55.13 -46.73
N ALA A 87 -84.61 -54.62 -46.16
CA ALA A 87 -84.60 -53.39 -45.38
C ALA A 87 -83.76 -53.53 -44.10
N LEU A 88 -83.86 -54.66 -43.40
CA LEU A 88 -83.04 -54.95 -42.21
C LEU A 88 -81.56 -55.04 -42.55
N GLN A 89 -81.21 -55.71 -43.66
CA GLN A 89 -79.83 -55.77 -44.15
C GLN A 89 -79.29 -54.38 -44.51
N LEU A 90 -80.10 -53.54 -45.16
CA LEU A 90 -79.72 -52.17 -45.50
C LEU A 90 -79.51 -51.31 -44.24
N ALA A 91 -80.41 -51.42 -43.25
CA ALA A 91 -80.28 -50.77 -41.96
C ALA A 91 -78.96 -51.14 -41.27
N ALA A 92 -78.65 -52.43 -41.16
CA ALA A 92 -77.39 -52.91 -40.58
C ALA A 92 -76.16 -52.41 -41.35
N GLN A 93 -76.23 -52.36 -42.69
CA GLN A 93 -75.14 -51.81 -43.52
C GLN A 93 -74.95 -50.31 -43.31
N ILE A 94 -76.03 -49.54 -43.13
CA ILE A 94 -75.98 -48.10 -42.83
C ILE A 94 -75.30 -47.88 -41.47
N GLU A 95 -75.70 -48.61 -40.43
CA GLU A 95 -75.08 -48.50 -39.10
C GLU A 95 -73.59 -48.86 -39.14
N ALA A 96 -73.22 -49.95 -39.82
CA ALA A 96 -71.83 -50.34 -39.99
C ALA A 96 -71.01 -49.25 -40.71
N THR A 97 -71.60 -48.64 -41.75
CA THR A 97 -70.96 -47.55 -42.49
C THR A 97 -70.82 -46.29 -41.63
N GLN A 98 -71.85 -45.92 -40.86
CA GLN A 98 -71.79 -44.80 -39.92
C GLN A 98 -70.72 -45.01 -38.84
N ALA A 99 -70.60 -46.22 -38.31
CA ALA A 99 -69.55 -46.58 -37.36
C ALA A 99 -68.15 -46.44 -37.98
N GLN A 100 -67.95 -46.90 -39.22
CA GLN A 100 -66.69 -46.73 -39.95
C GLN A 100 -66.36 -45.25 -40.20
N VAL A 101 -67.34 -44.43 -40.58
CA VAL A 101 -67.15 -42.98 -40.76
C VAL A 101 -66.74 -42.34 -39.44
N LYS A 102 -67.39 -42.67 -38.32
CA LYS A 102 -67.04 -42.12 -37.00
C LYS A 102 -65.63 -42.52 -36.55
N LEU A 103 -65.18 -43.74 -36.87
CA LEU A 103 -63.81 -44.16 -36.62
C LEU A 103 -62.81 -43.40 -37.51
N ALA A 104 -63.10 -43.25 -38.80
CA ALA A 104 -62.25 -42.48 -39.72
C ALA A 104 -62.15 -40.99 -39.33
N GLU A 105 -63.24 -40.39 -38.84
CA GLU A 105 -63.23 -39.03 -38.29
C GLU A 105 -62.34 -38.91 -37.05
N GLN A 106 -62.37 -39.89 -36.15
CA GLN A 106 -61.48 -39.93 -34.99
C GLN A 106 -60.01 -40.10 -35.39
N ASP A 107 -59.71 -41.00 -36.33
CA ASP A 107 -58.36 -41.18 -36.86
C ASP A 107 -57.82 -39.91 -37.52
N LEU A 108 -58.67 -39.16 -38.21
CA LEU A 108 -58.30 -37.87 -38.79
C LEU A 108 -57.93 -36.85 -37.70
N VAL A 109 -58.72 -36.76 -36.63
CA VAL A 109 -58.43 -35.87 -35.48
C VAL A 109 -57.14 -36.29 -34.77
N LEU A 110 -56.90 -37.59 -34.60
CA LEU A 110 -55.65 -38.11 -34.03
C LEU A 110 -54.45 -37.71 -34.90
N LYS A 111 -54.51 -37.93 -36.21
CA LYS A 111 -53.43 -37.52 -37.14
C LYS A 111 -53.17 -36.01 -37.13
N GLN A 112 -54.22 -35.20 -37.07
CA GLN A 112 -54.08 -33.74 -36.94
C GLN A 112 -53.39 -33.36 -35.63
N THR A 113 -53.74 -34.03 -34.53
CA THR A 113 -53.13 -33.82 -33.22
C THR A 113 -51.65 -34.24 -33.21
N GLU A 114 -51.33 -35.39 -33.79
CA GLU A 114 -49.94 -35.88 -33.95
C GLU A 114 -49.09 -34.89 -34.75
N GLN A 115 -49.63 -34.38 -35.87
CA GLN A 115 -48.96 -33.35 -36.67
C GLN A 115 -48.70 -32.07 -35.85
N GLN A 116 -49.69 -31.65 -35.06
CA GLN A 116 -49.56 -30.46 -34.22
C GLN A 116 -48.50 -30.65 -33.12
N ILE A 117 -48.44 -31.84 -32.49
CA ILE A 117 -47.37 -32.20 -31.54
C ILE A 117 -46.00 -32.17 -32.22
N GLN A 118 -45.89 -32.67 -33.46
CA GLN A 118 -44.64 -32.66 -34.22
C GLN A 118 -44.17 -31.22 -34.52
N LEU A 119 -45.09 -30.32 -34.87
CA LEU A 119 -44.78 -28.90 -35.07
C LEU A 119 -44.30 -28.22 -33.79
N VAL A 120 -44.97 -28.50 -32.65
CA VAL A 120 -44.55 -27.99 -31.34
C VAL A 120 -43.16 -28.51 -30.96
N ASN A 121 -42.88 -29.79 -31.17
CA ASN A 121 -41.55 -30.36 -30.91
C ASN A 121 -40.46 -29.72 -31.77
N LEU A 122 -40.76 -29.43 -33.04
CA LEU A 122 -39.83 -28.73 -33.91
C LEU A 122 -39.56 -27.30 -33.41
N ASP A 123 -40.58 -26.59 -32.92
CA ASP A 123 -40.41 -25.26 -32.34
C ASP A 123 -39.55 -25.30 -31.07
N ILE A 124 -39.79 -26.27 -30.18
CA ILE A 124 -38.96 -26.50 -28.98
C ILE A 124 -37.49 -26.74 -29.37
N GLN A 125 -37.23 -27.57 -30.38
CA GLN A 125 -35.87 -27.83 -30.87
C GLN A 125 -35.21 -26.55 -31.43
N ARG A 126 -35.96 -25.71 -32.15
CA ARG A 126 -35.46 -24.42 -32.64
C ARG A 126 -35.12 -23.48 -31.49
N GLN A 127 -35.99 -23.39 -30.48
CA GLN A 127 -35.73 -22.58 -29.28
C GLN A 127 -34.50 -23.08 -28.51
N GLN A 128 -34.35 -24.38 -28.33
CA GLN A 128 -33.16 -24.98 -27.70
C GLN A 128 -31.89 -24.67 -28.48
N LEU A 129 -31.94 -24.71 -29.81
CA LEU A 129 -30.81 -24.35 -30.67
C LEU A 129 -30.43 -22.87 -30.52
N GLU A 130 -31.41 -21.97 -30.46
CA GLU A 130 -31.15 -20.53 -30.26
C GLU A 130 -30.55 -20.25 -28.87
N ILE A 131 -31.02 -20.93 -27.81
CA ILE A 131 -30.40 -20.86 -26.48
C ILE A 131 -28.94 -21.34 -26.53
N ALA A 132 -28.68 -22.49 -27.16
CA ALA A 132 -27.32 -23.02 -27.28
C ALA A 132 -26.38 -22.08 -28.05
N LYS A 133 -26.88 -21.39 -29.08
CA LYS A 133 -26.11 -20.36 -29.81
C LYS A 133 -25.81 -19.14 -28.93
N ALA A 134 -26.79 -18.67 -28.15
CA ALA A 134 -26.60 -17.56 -27.23
C ALA A 134 -25.55 -17.89 -26.15
N ASP A 135 -25.59 -19.10 -25.59
CA ASP A 135 -24.59 -19.59 -24.63
C ASP A 135 -23.20 -19.69 -25.26
N LEU A 136 -23.10 -20.13 -26.51
CA LEU A 136 -21.84 -20.18 -27.24
C LEU A 136 -21.26 -18.78 -27.43
N LEU A 137 -22.08 -17.81 -27.85
CA LEU A 137 -21.68 -16.39 -27.99
C LEU A 137 -21.20 -15.81 -26.66
N LEU A 138 -21.91 -16.08 -25.56
CA LEU A 138 -21.50 -15.65 -24.22
C LEU A 138 -20.15 -16.25 -23.83
N LYS A 139 -19.94 -17.55 -24.04
CA LYS A 139 -18.65 -18.21 -23.76
C LYS A 139 -17.52 -17.65 -24.65
N GLN A 140 -17.80 -17.40 -25.92
CA GLN A 140 -16.86 -16.78 -26.85
C GLN A 140 -16.47 -15.36 -26.42
N ALA A 141 -17.39 -14.58 -25.85
CA ALA A 141 -17.12 -13.25 -25.31
C ALA A 141 -16.38 -13.29 -23.96
N GLN A 142 -16.62 -14.31 -23.12
CA GLN A 142 -15.94 -14.48 -21.83
C GLN A 142 -14.48 -14.91 -21.97
N LEU A 143 -14.13 -15.69 -22.99
CA LEU A 143 -12.76 -16.15 -23.22
C LEU A 143 -11.72 -15.01 -23.35
N PRO A 144 -11.90 -13.99 -24.23
CA PRO A 144 -10.95 -12.89 -24.33
C PRO A 144 -10.89 -12.05 -23.06
N LEU A 145 -11.99 -11.93 -22.31
CA LEU A 145 -11.98 -11.25 -21.01
C LEU A 145 -11.10 -11.99 -20.00
N ALA A 146 -11.24 -13.33 -19.90
CA ALA A 146 -10.41 -14.15 -19.03
C ALA A 146 -8.92 -14.12 -19.44
N GLN A 147 -8.64 -14.13 -20.75
CA GLN A 147 -7.29 -13.96 -21.28
C GLN A 147 -6.71 -12.60 -20.92
N ALA A 148 -7.47 -11.52 -21.08
CA ALA A 148 -7.05 -10.17 -20.72
C ALA A 148 -6.79 -10.03 -19.21
N GLN A 149 -7.64 -10.60 -18.36
CA GLN A 149 -7.42 -10.63 -16.90
C GLN A 149 -6.16 -11.41 -16.53
N THR A 150 -5.90 -12.54 -17.19
CA THR A 150 -4.68 -13.34 -16.98
C THR A 150 -3.42 -12.57 -17.42
N ALA A 151 -3.47 -11.89 -18.58
CA ALA A 151 -2.38 -11.05 -19.05
C ALA A 151 -2.11 -9.87 -18.10
N GLN A 152 -3.17 -9.23 -17.59
CA GLN A 152 -3.05 -8.16 -16.59
C GLN A 152 -2.42 -8.66 -15.30
N ALA A 153 -2.85 -9.81 -14.77
CA ALA A 153 -2.27 -10.41 -13.57
C ALA A 153 -0.79 -10.76 -13.78
N THR A 154 -0.43 -11.26 -14.96
CA THR A 154 0.97 -11.55 -15.33
C THR A 154 1.81 -10.27 -15.33
N ALA A 155 1.33 -9.20 -15.96
CA ALA A 155 2.02 -7.91 -15.97
C ALA A 155 2.18 -7.30 -14.56
N GLN A 156 1.18 -7.46 -13.68
CA GLN A 156 1.28 -7.03 -12.28
C GLN A 156 2.36 -7.81 -11.52
N VAL A 157 2.44 -9.14 -11.72
CA VAL A 157 3.48 -9.97 -11.12
C VAL A 157 4.87 -9.54 -11.60
N GLU A 158 5.04 -9.25 -12.89
CA GLU A 158 6.30 -8.74 -13.44
C GLU A 158 6.69 -7.38 -12.85
N LEU A 159 5.73 -6.46 -12.70
CA LEU A 159 5.96 -5.17 -12.06
C LEU A 159 6.40 -5.33 -10.60
N ILE A 160 5.72 -6.18 -9.82
CA ILE A 160 6.08 -6.46 -8.42
C ILE A 160 7.48 -7.08 -8.33
N LYS A 161 7.83 -7.99 -9.24
CA LYS A 161 9.19 -8.56 -9.30
C LYS A 161 10.22 -7.47 -9.57
N ALA A 162 9.97 -6.58 -10.52
CA ALA A 162 10.86 -5.46 -10.83
C ALA A 162 11.02 -4.50 -9.65
N GLN A 163 9.92 -4.12 -8.99
CA GLN A 163 9.95 -3.27 -7.79
C GLN A 163 10.71 -3.94 -6.64
N THR A 164 10.50 -5.25 -6.44
CA THR A 164 11.21 -6.03 -5.41
C THR A 164 12.71 -6.06 -5.70
N ALA A 165 13.11 -6.25 -6.96
CA ALA A 165 14.52 -6.21 -7.37
C ALA A 165 15.14 -4.81 -7.16
N ASP A 166 14.41 -3.74 -7.47
CA ASP A 166 14.86 -2.36 -7.23
C ASP A 166 15.06 -2.07 -5.74
N VAL A 167 14.11 -2.47 -4.89
CA VAL A 167 14.24 -2.35 -3.41
C VAL A 167 15.39 -3.19 -2.88
N ALA A 168 15.57 -4.41 -3.38
CA ALA A 168 16.68 -5.28 -3.00
C ALA A 168 18.04 -4.70 -3.40
N ALA A 169 18.11 -3.92 -4.49
CA ALA A 169 19.33 -3.23 -4.92
C ALA A 169 19.58 -1.91 -4.16
N LYS A 170 18.53 -1.15 -3.81
CA LYS A 170 18.66 0.14 -3.10
C LYS A 170 19.00 -0.02 -1.62
N THR A 171 18.40 -0.99 -0.93
CA THR A 171 18.60 -1.18 0.51
C THR A 171 20.08 -1.31 0.91
N PRO A 172 20.92 -2.13 0.23
CA PRO A 172 22.35 -2.23 0.54
C PRO A 172 23.13 -0.94 0.23
N LEU A 173 22.75 -0.21 -0.82
CA LEU A 173 23.40 1.06 -1.19
C LEU A 173 23.13 2.15 -0.14
N GLU A 174 21.89 2.24 0.36
CA GLU A 174 21.53 3.15 1.45
C GLU A 174 22.27 2.79 2.75
N ALA A 175 22.37 1.50 3.08
CA ALA A 175 23.15 1.03 4.22
C ALA A 175 24.65 1.36 4.08
N ALA A 176 25.23 1.18 2.88
CA ALA A 176 26.61 1.54 2.59
C ALA A 176 26.85 3.05 2.72
N LEU A 177 25.92 3.88 2.23
CA LEU A 177 25.98 5.33 2.36
C LEU A 177 25.95 5.77 3.82
N LEU A 178 25.03 5.20 4.62
CA LEU A 178 24.92 5.50 6.04
C LEU A 178 26.20 5.10 6.80
N ASN A 179 26.76 3.93 6.50
CA ASN A 179 28.03 3.48 7.07
C ASN A 179 29.19 4.41 6.69
N SER A 180 29.24 4.88 5.44
CA SER A 180 30.22 5.86 4.99
C SER A 180 30.08 7.21 5.71
N GLN A 181 28.86 7.71 5.89
CA GLN A 181 28.61 8.95 6.63
C GLN A 181 29.00 8.81 8.11
N LYS A 182 28.71 7.66 8.71
CA LYS A 182 29.16 7.35 10.07
C LYS A 182 30.68 7.36 10.19
N ALA A 183 31.39 6.69 9.28
CA ALA A 183 32.85 6.66 9.29
C ALA A 183 33.47 8.07 9.11
N GLN A 184 32.90 8.91 8.24
CA GLN A 184 33.32 10.31 8.09
C GLN A 184 33.09 11.12 9.37
N THR A 185 31.95 10.92 10.03
CA THR A 185 31.63 11.59 11.29
C THR A 185 32.60 11.17 12.38
N ASP A 186 32.84 9.86 12.54
CA ASP A 186 33.79 9.33 13.53
C ASP A 186 35.21 9.87 13.29
N ALA A 187 35.65 9.96 12.02
CA ALA A 187 36.93 10.55 11.65
C ALA A 187 37.00 12.06 11.95
N ALA A 188 35.94 12.82 11.66
CA ALA A 188 35.85 14.24 11.96
C ALA A 188 35.89 14.50 13.48
N THR A 189 35.15 13.71 14.26
CA THR A 189 35.20 13.75 15.73
C THR A 189 36.60 13.43 16.25
N GLY A 190 37.26 12.42 15.71
CA GLY A 190 38.65 12.09 16.05
C GLY A 190 39.63 13.24 15.77
N LYS A 191 39.51 13.90 14.61
CA LYS A 191 40.33 15.08 14.26
C LYS A 191 40.09 16.24 15.21
N VAL A 192 38.83 16.55 15.53
CA VAL A 192 38.51 17.61 16.51
C VAL A 192 39.11 17.28 17.88
N SER A 193 39.01 16.03 18.34
CA SER A 193 39.60 15.62 19.62
C SER A 193 41.13 15.79 19.62
N HIS A 194 41.81 15.46 18.52
CA HIS A 194 43.24 15.69 18.38
C HIS A 194 43.57 17.19 18.36
N ASP A 195 42.83 17.99 17.60
CA ASP A 195 43.02 19.44 17.51
C ASP A 195 42.83 20.11 18.89
N VAL A 196 41.84 19.67 19.69
CA VAL A 196 41.66 20.13 21.10
C VAL A 196 42.88 19.79 21.94
N SER A 197 43.37 18.54 21.89
CA SER A 197 44.54 18.13 22.67
C SER A 197 45.81 18.90 22.28
N LEU A 198 45.96 19.24 21.00
CA LEU A 198 47.08 20.06 20.52
C LEU A 198 46.98 21.50 21.04
N VAL A 199 45.78 22.08 21.01
CA VAL A 199 45.53 23.43 21.55
C VAL A 199 45.81 23.45 23.06
N ASP A 200 45.35 22.45 23.83
CA ASP A 200 45.64 22.35 25.26
C ASP A 200 47.14 22.26 25.55
N ALA A 201 47.89 21.51 24.73
CA ALA A 201 49.34 21.43 24.81
C ALA A 201 50.02 22.78 24.49
N GLN A 202 49.55 23.49 23.47
CA GLN A 202 50.04 24.84 23.11
C GLN A 202 49.74 25.86 24.20
N VAL A 203 48.55 25.83 24.80
CA VAL A 203 48.20 26.69 25.95
C VAL A 203 49.13 26.41 27.13
N SER A 204 49.37 25.13 27.43
CA SER A 204 50.29 24.72 28.50
C SER A 204 51.73 25.20 28.24
N GLN A 205 52.22 25.08 27.00
CA GLN A 205 53.53 25.59 26.60
C GLN A 205 53.61 27.12 26.70
N SER A 206 52.60 27.84 26.23
CA SER A 206 52.52 29.29 26.31
C SER A 206 52.52 29.77 27.77
N ASN A 207 51.80 29.09 28.66
CA ASN A 207 51.81 29.37 30.10
C ASN A 207 53.19 29.15 30.71
N ALA A 208 53.87 28.05 30.38
CA ALA A 208 55.24 27.78 30.83
C ALA A 208 56.22 28.86 30.32
N GLN A 209 56.10 29.26 29.06
CA GLN A 209 56.94 30.32 28.49
C GLN A 209 56.68 31.68 29.13
N THR A 210 55.42 31.99 29.46
CA THR A 210 55.04 33.20 30.22
C THR A 210 55.67 33.20 31.61
N GLN A 211 55.69 32.05 32.32
CA GLN A 211 56.35 31.94 33.61
C GLN A 211 57.87 32.16 33.52
N VAL A 212 58.53 31.55 32.52
CA VAL A 212 59.97 31.76 32.28
C VAL A 212 60.26 33.24 31.99
N LEU A 213 59.46 33.87 31.14
CA LEU A 213 59.63 35.27 30.78
C LEU A 213 59.44 36.19 31.99
N ASN A 214 58.42 35.95 32.82
CA ASN A 214 58.21 36.69 34.07
C ASN A 214 59.39 36.51 35.04
N GLY A 215 59.93 35.29 35.15
CA GLY A 215 61.13 35.01 35.93
C GLY A 215 62.35 35.79 35.42
N GLN A 216 62.54 35.86 34.09
CA GLN A 216 63.61 36.64 33.48
C GLN A 216 63.43 38.15 33.69
N VAL A 217 62.20 38.67 33.60
CA VAL A 217 61.89 40.08 33.90
C VAL A 217 62.24 40.40 35.35
N ALA A 218 61.84 39.54 36.30
CA ALA A 218 62.17 39.70 37.71
C ALA A 218 63.70 39.65 37.95
N LEU A 219 64.40 38.71 37.33
CA LEU A 219 65.86 38.62 37.41
C LEU A 219 66.55 39.87 36.84
N ASN A 220 66.13 40.33 35.66
CA ASN A 220 66.66 41.54 35.04
C ASN A 220 66.40 42.78 35.91
N ALA A 221 65.26 42.87 36.58
CA ALA A 221 64.97 43.93 37.54
C ALA A 221 65.94 43.90 38.74
N GLN A 222 66.22 42.71 39.28
CA GLN A 222 67.22 42.53 40.36
C GLN A 222 68.64 42.88 39.90
N GLN A 223 69.04 42.44 38.71
CA GLN A 223 70.34 42.79 38.12
C GLN A 223 70.47 44.30 37.89
N THR A 224 69.40 44.96 37.43
CA THR A 224 69.36 46.41 37.25
C THR A 224 69.53 47.14 38.58
N ALA A 225 68.85 46.69 39.64
CA ALA A 225 69.01 47.25 40.99
C ALA A 225 70.45 47.09 41.51
N LEU A 226 71.02 45.88 41.37
CA LEU A 226 72.41 45.63 41.75
C LEU A 226 73.40 46.50 40.96
N MET A 227 73.19 46.66 39.65
CA MET A 227 74.05 47.49 38.81
C MET A 227 73.96 48.97 39.22
N LYS A 228 72.76 49.47 39.56
CA LYS A 228 72.60 50.82 40.12
C LYS A 228 73.42 50.99 41.41
N GLU A 229 73.34 50.05 42.34
CA GLU A 229 74.16 50.10 43.57
C GLU A 229 75.67 50.04 43.28
N LYS A 230 76.10 49.24 42.29
CA LYS A 230 77.49 49.22 41.83
C LYS A 230 77.93 50.57 41.26
N VAL A 231 77.11 51.20 40.41
CA VAL A 231 77.39 52.53 39.85
C VAL A 231 77.58 53.55 40.98
N GLU A 232 76.74 53.53 42.01
CA GLU A 232 76.86 54.44 43.15
C GLU A 232 78.12 54.18 43.97
N THR A 233 78.51 52.91 44.12
CA THR A 233 79.75 52.53 44.79
C THR A 233 80.98 53.06 44.04
N GLU A 234 81.04 52.87 42.72
CA GLU A 234 82.14 53.38 41.87
C GLU A 234 82.18 54.92 41.85
N ARG A 235 81.01 55.57 41.76
CA ARG A 235 80.89 57.03 41.81
C ARG A 235 81.35 57.60 43.15
N GLY A 236 81.07 56.94 44.27
CA GLY A 236 81.54 57.34 45.58
C GLY A 236 83.07 57.38 45.71
N GLN A 237 83.79 56.56 44.93
CA GLN A 237 85.26 56.55 44.91
C GLN A 237 85.84 57.81 44.25
N THR A 238 85.17 58.35 43.21
CA THR A 238 85.71 59.45 42.38
C THR A 238 85.10 60.82 42.69
N LEU A 239 83.85 60.88 43.14
CA LEU A 239 83.09 62.11 43.38
C LEU A 239 82.55 62.17 44.83
N ASN A 240 82.12 63.34 45.28
CA ASN A 240 81.58 63.57 46.65
C ASN A 240 80.05 63.60 46.72
N THR A 241 79.36 63.34 45.61
CA THR A 241 77.90 63.32 45.53
C THR A 241 77.42 61.99 44.96
N ARG A 242 76.21 61.54 45.32
CA ARG A 242 75.46 60.40 44.76
C ARG A 242 74.65 60.84 43.54
N THR A 243 74.19 59.94 42.67
CA THR A 243 73.49 60.31 41.42
C THR A 243 72.20 61.11 41.66
N ASP A 244 71.55 60.94 42.82
CA ASP A 244 70.38 61.72 43.26
C ASP A 244 70.72 63.10 43.86
N GLY A 245 71.99 63.50 43.86
CA GLY A 245 72.46 64.77 44.39
C GLY A 245 72.75 64.77 45.90
N SER A 246 72.45 63.69 46.62
CA SER A 246 72.81 63.56 48.04
C SER A 246 74.33 63.41 48.24
N GLN A 247 74.84 63.69 49.44
CA GLN A 247 76.27 63.55 49.75
C GLN A 247 76.66 62.08 49.95
N ILE A 248 77.89 61.70 49.58
CA ILE A 248 78.41 60.35 49.85
C ILE A 248 78.60 60.18 51.37
N ALA A 249 78.05 59.09 51.93
CA ALA A 249 78.12 58.73 53.35
C ALA A 249 78.71 57.32 53.54
N GLY A 250 78.76 56.82 54.79
CA GLY A 250 79.21 55.46 55.10
C GLY A 250 80.73 55.26 54.95
N ILE A 251 81.16 54.03 54.64
CA ILE A 251 82.59 53.64 54.70
C ILE A 251 83.48 54.47 53.77
N VAL A 252 82.99 54.84 52.58
CA VAL A 252 83.74 55.64 51.60
C VAL A 252 83.93 57.08 52.10
N ALA A 253 82.90 57.68 52.70
CA ALA A 253 83.00 58.99 53.33
C ALA A 253 83.94 58.95 54.55
N SER A 254 83.82 57.91 55.39
CA SER A 254 84.70 57.72 56.54
C SER A 254 86.17 57.53 56.14
N GLN A 255 86.46 56.79 55.06
CA GLN A 255 87.82 56.66 54.54
C GLN A 255 88.38 57.99 54.01
N LYS A 256 87.59 58.78 53.27
CA LYS A 256 87.99 60.11 52.80
C LYS A 256 88.25 61.07 53.97
N ALA A 257 87.39 61.05 54.98
CA ALA A 257 87.57 61.83 56.20
C ALA A 257 88.86 61.42 56.94
N LEU A 258 89.11 60.11 57.08
CA LEU A 258 90.34 59.58 57.65
C LEU A 258 91.59 60.03 56.86
N GLN A 259 91.60 59.94 55.53
CA GLN A 259 92.72 60.39 54.70
C GLN A 259 92.97 61.89 54.84
N THR A 260 91.91 62.70 54.88
CA THR A 260 92.02 64.15 55.11
C THR A 260 92.64 64.43 56.48
N GLN A 261 92.21 63.69 57.51
CA GLN A 261 92.76 63.80 58.86
C GLN A 261 94.21 63.31 58.93
N GLN A 262 94.57 62.26 58.19
CA GLN A 262 95.96 61.79 58.05
C GLN A 262 96.85 62.85 57.39
N ILE A 263 96.39 63.51 56.30
CA ILE A 263 97.12 64.61 55.66
C ILE A 263 97.35 65.76 56.66
N ALA A 264 96.31 66.13 57.42
CA ALA A 264 96.43 67.17 58.44
C ALA A 264 97.43 66.76 59.55
N ALA A 265 97.37 65.51 60.01
CA ALA A 265 98.31 64.96 60.97
C ALA A 265 99.75 64.97 60.44
N PHE A 266 99.99 64.58 59.18
CA PHE A 266 101.32 64.65 58.56
C PHE A 266 101.87 66.08 58.47
N LYS A 267 101.02 67.06 58.12
CA LYS A 267 101.44 68.47 58.12
C LYS A 267 101.76 68.96 59.54
N SER A 268 100.96 68.55 60.53
CA SER A 268 101.20 68.89 61.93
C SER A 268 102.50 68.24 62.44
N ASP A 269 102.74 66.97 62.12
CA ASP A 269 104.00 66.28 62.44
C ASP A 269 105.20 66.95 61.78
N ALA A 270 105.10 67.35 60.50
CA ALA A 270 106.15 68.10 59.82
C ALA A 270 106.42 69.46 60.49
N LYS A 271 105.37 70.19 60.90
CA LYS A 271 105.48 71.43 61.67
C LYS A 271 106.17 71.21 63.01
N GLN A 272 105.76 70.19 63.76
CA GLN A 272 106.36 69.84 65.06
C GLN A 272 107.84 69.48 64.93
N LYS A 273 108.21 68.68 63.91
CA LYS A 273 109.62 68.35 63.63
C LYS A 273 110.43 69.58 63.23
N GLY A 274 109.88 70.46 62.41
CA GLY A 274 110.50 71.74 62.05
C GLY A 274 110.73 72.62 63.28
N ALA A 275 109.71 72.76 64.15
CA ALA A 275 109.82 73.50 65.40
C ALA A 275 110.87 72.89 66.34
N LYS A 276 110.93 71.56 66.45
CA LYS A 276 111.95 70.87 67.23
C LYS A 276 113.37 71.15 66.72
N ILE A 277 113.61 71.10 65.41
CA ILE A 277 114.92 71.40 64.83
C ILE A 277 115.34 72.84 65.15
N LEU A 278 114.41 73.79 65.04
CA LEU A 278 114.67 75.19 65.38
C LEU A 278 114.98 75.35 66.88
N MET A 279 114.23 74.69 67.76
CA MET A 279 114.51 74.70 69.19
C MET A 279 115.84 74.05 69.55
N ASP A 280 116.16 72.89 68.98
CA ASP A 280 117.46 72.24 69.18
C ASP A 280 118.62 73.15 68.74
N THR A 281 118.43 73.90 67.65
CA THR A 281 119.42 74.89 67.16
C THR A 281 119.54 76.07 68.13
N TRP A 282 118.43 76.55 68.69
CA TRP A 282 118.42 77.62 69.69
C TRP A 282 119.09 77.21 71.00
N VAL A 283 118.77 76.01 71.51
CA VAL A 283 119.35 75.47 72.75
C VAL A 283 120.87 75.32 72.58
N THR A 284 121.32 74.76 71.46
CA THR A 284 122.75 74.61 71.15
C THR A 284 123.48 75.96 71.13
N ARG A 285 122.81 77.04 70.73
CA ARG A 285 123.37 78.39 70.74
C ARG A 285 123.44 79.00 72.13
N LYS A 286 122.44 78.76 72.98
CA LYS A 286 122.47 79.25 74.38
C LYS A 286 123.56 78.60 75.23
N THR A 287 124.17 77.49 74.77
CA THR A 287 125.24 76.79 75.48
C THR A 287 126.65 77.05 74.91
N VAL A 288 126.79 77.64 73.72
CA VAL A 288 128.08 77.95 73.07
C VAL A 288 128.10 79.43 72.68
N ASP A 289 128.56 80.29 73.60
CA ASP A 289 128.54 81.75 73.44
C ASP A 289 129.84 82.26 72.79
N ASP A 290 129.84 82.40 71.46
CA ASP A 290 131.01 82.83 70.66
C ASP A 290 130.74 84.10 69.81
N GLY A 291 129.72 84.90 70.15
CA GLY A 291 129.57 86.27 69.64
C GLY A 291 129.34 86.49 68.12
N VAL A 292 129.06 85.46 67.31
CA VAL A 292 128.83 85.60 65.85
C VAL A 292 127.33 85.69 65.48
N ALA A 293 126.98 86.63 64.58
CA ALA A 293 125.62 86.88 64.10
C ALA A 293 124.95 85.66 63.43
N VAL A 294 123.65 85.50 63.66
CA VAL A 294 122.81 84.39 63.15
C VAL A 294 122.20 84.76 61.80
N PRO A 295 122.05 83.81 60.85
CA PRO A 295 121.13 83.99 59.73
C PRO A 295 119.70 84.25 60.24
N SER A 296 119.01 85.22 59.63
CA SER A 296 117.72 85.77 60.07
C SER A 296 116.62 84.75 60.36
N ASN A 297 116.67 83.56 59.75
CA ASN A 297 115.59 82.58 59.83
C ASN A 297 115.71 81.61 61.02
N ILE A 298 116.74 81.78 61.87
CA ILE A 298 117.02 80.96 63.07
C ILE A 298 117.32 81.88 64.27
N ASP A 299 116.85 83.13 64.22
CA ASP A 299 116.92 84.05 65.35
C ASP A 299 115.77 83.82 66.36
N THR A 300 115.89 84.42 67.54
CA THR A 300 114.92 84.24 68.63
C THR A 300 113.51 84.67 68.23
N ASP A 301 113.39 85.70 67.39
CA ASP A 301 112.09 86.20 66.93
C ASP A 301 111.41 85.21 65.98
N SER A 302 112.16 84.62 65.06
CA SER A 302 111.68 83.56 64.16
C SER A 302 111.25 82.31 64.93
N ILE A 303 112.00 81.91 65.95
CA ILE A 303 111.65 80.77 66.82
C ILE A 303 110.38 81.08 67.61
N ASN A 304 110.23 82.29 68.15
CA ASN A 304 109.02 82.71 68.84
C ASN A 304 107.80 82.67 67.91
N VAL A 305 107.92 83.12 66.65
CA VAL A 305 106.84 83.05 65.67
C VAL A 305 106.46 81.60 65.35
N VAL A 306 107.45 80.71 65.15
CA VAL A 306 107.16 79.29 64.89
C VAL A 306 106.52 78.60 66.09
N MET A 307 106.99 78.87 67.31
CA MET A 307 106.42 78.31 68.53
C MET A 307 105.04 78.86 68.83
N GLN A 308 104.79 80.17 68.62
CA GLN A 308 103.45 80.76 68.75
C GLN A 308 102.47 80.13 67.75
N ASN A 309 102.87 79.98 66.48
CA ASN A 309 102.02 79.32 65.47
C ASN A 309 101.75 77.85 65.83
N LEU A 310 102.73 77.13 66.38
CA LEU A 310 102.54 75.75 66.83
C LEU A 310 101.57 75.66 68.02
N PHE A 311 101.69 76.57 68.99
CA PHE A 311 100.79 76.61 70.14
C PHE A 311 99.37 77.04 69.76
N ALA A 312 99.22 78.01 68.85
CA ALA A 312 97.93 78.41 68.30
C ALA A 312 97.26 77.26 67.52
N ASP A 313 98.01 76.54 66.67
CA ASP A 313 97.50 75.39 65.91
C ASP A 313 97.15 74.19 66.81
N ALA A 314 97.85 73.99 67.93
CA ALA A 314 97.58 72.93 68.90
C ALA A 314 96.47 73.30 69.91
N GLY A 315 95.96 74.54 69.87
CA GLY A 315 94.96 75.04 70.83
C GLY A 315 95.49 75.15 72.27
N LEU A 316 96.79 75.39 72.44
CA LEU A 316 97.49 75.44 73.74
C LEU A 316 97.82 76.88 74.18
N GLN A 317 97.05 77.86 73.74
CA GLN A 317 97.04 79.25 74.21
C GLN A 317 95.65 79.65 74.67
#